data_AF-A0A7X6Q0G5-F1
#
_entry.id   AF-A0A7X6Q0G5-F1
#
_cell.length_a   1.000
_cell.length_b   1.000
_cell.length_c   1.000
_cell.angle_alpha   90.00
_cell.angle_beta   90.00
_cell.angle_gamma   90.00
#
_symmetry.space_group_name_H-M   'P 1'
#
loop_
_entity.id
_entity.type
_entity.pdbx_description
1 polymer ?
#
loop_
_entity_poly.entity_id
_entity_poly.type
_entity_poly.pdbx_seq_one_letter_code
_entity_poly.pdbx_strand_id
1 'polypeptide(L)' 'ETVRMEAARYGVPVLGSEVVGLAPLAALTQSLEYYLGLHGFDEGKIIEHWLLDD' A
#
# COMPACT_ATOMS: atom_id res chain seq x y z
N GLU A 1 2.15 5.19 8.19
CA GLU A 1 1.78 6.09 9.31
C GLU A 1 2.79 6.18 10.45
N THR A 2 2.99 5.12 11.24
CA THR A 2 3.73 5.20 12.52
C THR A 2 5.14 5.80 12.41
N VAL A 3 5.90 5.43 11.38
CA VAL A 3 7.24 5.99 11.13
C VAL A 3 7.19 7.50 10.88
N ARG A 4 6.20 7.98 10.11
CA ARG A 4 6.02 9.42 9.83
C ARG A 4 5.61 10.18 11.09
N MET A 5 4.70 9.61 11.89
CA MET A 5 4.30 10.18 13.18
C MET A 5 5.48 10.31 14.14
N GLU A 6 6.34 9.30 14.21
CA GLU A 6 7.49 9.31 15.10
C GLU A 6 8.56 10.30 14.63
N ALA A 7 8.90 10.32 13.34
CA ALA A 7 9.86 11.27 12.78
C ALA A 7 9.44 12.73 13.00
N ALA A 8 8.13 13.02 12.86
CA ALA A 8 7.58 14.35 13.10
C ALA A 8 7.78 14.83 14.55
N ARG A 9 7.74 13.94 15.55
CA ARG A 9 7.99 14.29 16.96
C ARG A 9 9.40 14.82 17.19
N TYR A 10 10.35 14.36 16.38
CA TYR A 10 11.74 14.79 16.44
C TYR A 10 12.09 15.88 15.40
N GLY A 11 11.09 16.44 14.72
CA GLY A 11 11.31 17.47 13.69
C GLY A 11 12.01 16.96 12.43
N VAL A 12 12.00 15.63 12.19
CA VAL A 12 12.64 15.02 11.02
C VAL A 12 11.58 14.74 9.94
N PRO A 13 11.68 15.32 8.73
CA PRO A 13 10.72 15.06 7.66
C PRO A 13 10.99 13.71 6.98
N VAL A 14 9.94 12.93 6.75
CA VAL A 14 9.98 11.74 5.88
C VAL A 14 9.66 12.18 4.45
N LEU A 15 10.67 12.16 3.57
CA LEU A 15 10.54 12.65 2.19
C LEU A 15 9.92 11.63 1.22
N GLY A 16 9.94 10.35 1.59
CA GLY A 16 9.42 9.27 0.76
C GLY A 16 9.75 7.90 1.36
N SER A 17 9.36 6.86 0.62
CA SER A 17 9.67 5.47 0.92
C SER A 17 9.78 4.69 -0.38
N GLU A 18 10.50 3.58 -0.34
CA GLU A 18 10.68 2.68 -1.48
C GLU A 18 10.42 1.24 -1.04
N VAL A 19 9.79 0.46 -1.92
CA VAL A 19 9.70 -1.00 -1.76
C VAL A 19 10.96 -1.61 -2.36
N VAL A 20 11.75 -2.28 -1.53
CA VAL A 20 12.95 -2.98 -1.99
C VAL A 20 12.60 -4.42 -2.35
N GLY A 21 12.77 -4.78 -3.62
CA GLY A 21 12.47 -6.12 -4.13
C GLY A 21 10.98 -6.34 -4.43
N LEU A 22 10.51 -7.57 -4.21
CA LEU A 22 9.10 -7.95 -4.48
C LEU A 22 8.26 -7.78 -3.22
N ALA A 23 7.02 -7.33 -3.39
CA ALA A 23 6.01 -7.29 -2.35
C ALA A 23 4.77 -8.09 -2.78
N PRO A 24 4.08 -8.77 -1.85
CA PRO A 24 2.81 -9.42 -2.14
C PRO A 24 1.76 -8.40 -2.58
N LEU A 25 1.03 -8.69 -3.66
CA LEU A 25 -0.05 -7.85 -4.16
C LEU A 25 -1.08 -7.54 -3.06
N ALA A 26 -1.50 -8.55 -2.30
CA ALA A 26 -2.45 -8.40 -1.20
C ALA A 26 -2.01 -7.33 -0.17
N ALA A 27 -0.72 -7.22 0.15
CA ALA A 27 -0.22 -6.23 1.11
C ALA A 27 -0.32 -4.78 0.57
N LEU A 28 -0.09 -4.61 -0.74
CA LEU A 28 -0.25 -3.32 -1.42
C LEU A 28 -1.72 -2.93 -1.50
N THR A 29 -2.58 -3.87 -1.89
CA THR A 29 -4.03 -3.71 -2.00
C THR A 29 -4.67 -3.33 -0.67
N GLN A 30 -4.32 -4.03 0.43
CA GLN A 30 -4.81 -3.69 1.78
C GLN A 30 -4.41 -2.27 2.21
N SER A 31 -3.18 -1.86 1.87
CA SER A 31 -2.73 -0.49 2.15
C SER A 31 -3.56 0.53 1.37
N LEU A 32 -3.82 0.28 0.08
CA LEU A 32 -4.65 1.14 -0.77
C LEU A 32 -6.09 1.23 -0.25
N GLU A 33 -6.70 0.09 0.11
CA GLU A 33 -8.05 0.05 0.67
C GLU A 33 -8.17 0.96 1.91
N TYR A 34 -7.21 0.85 2.84
CA TYR A 34 -7.17 1.66 4.04
C TYR A 34 -7.01 3.17 3.73
N TYR A 35 -6.05 3.56 2.89
CA TYR A 35 -5.78 4.98 2.64
C TYR A 35 -6.80 5.65 1.71
N LEU A 36 -7.42 4.89 0.80
CA LEU A 36 -8.41 5.41 -0.15
C LEU A 36 -9.85 5.27 0.36
N GLY A 37 -10.08 4.58 1.48
CA GLY A 37 -11.40 4.38 2.06
C GLY A 37 -12.32 3.58 1.14
N LEU A 38 -11.79 2.58 0.44
CA LEU A 38 -12.56 1.78 -0.49
C LEU A 38 -13.46 0.81 0.29
N HIS A 39 -14.75 0.78 -0.03
CA HIS A 39 -15.70 -0.14 0.59
C HIS A 39 -16.03 -1.29 -0.36
N GLY A 40 -15.88 -2.53 0.11
CA GLY A 40 -16.14 -3.72 -0.70
C GLY A 40 -15.15 -3.88 -1.86
N PHE A 41 -13.93 -3.40 -1.69
CA PHE A 41 -12.83 -3.66 -2.61
C PHE A 41 -12.33 -5.08 -2.37
N ASP A 42 -12.10 -5.83 -3.45
CA ASP A 42 -11.69 -7.23 -3.39
C ASP A 42 -10.75 -7.52 -4.56
N GLU A 43 -10.06 -8.65 -4.48
CA GLU A 43 -9.05 -9.06 -5.46
C GLU A 43 -9.64 -9.19 -6.88
N GLY A 44 -10.91 -9.55 -7.05
CA GLY A 44 -11.55 -9.64 -8.37
C GLY A 44 -11.60 -8.30 -9.12
N LYS A 45 -11.38 -7.17 -8.44
CA LYS A 45 -11.29 -5.83 -9.04
C LYS A 45 -9.86 -5.43 -9.44
N ILE A 46 -8.88 -6.31 -9.30
CA ILE A 46 -7.48 -6.07 -9.71
C ILE A 46 -7.28 -6.66 -11.11
N ILE A 47 -6.80 -5.83 -12.05
CA ILE A 47 -6.68 -6.18 -13.47
C ILE A 47 -5.67 -7.32 -13.67
N GLU A 48 -4.58 -7.34 -12.90
CA GLU A 48 -3.51 -8.32 -12.99
C GLU A 48 -4.01 -9.76 -12.79
N HIS A 49 -5.05 -9.98 -11.96
CA HIS A 49 -5.63 -11.33 -11.82
C HIS A 49 -6.23 -11.81 -13.15
N TRP A 50 -6.86 -10.94 -13.92
CA TRP A 50 -7.43 -11.30 -15.21
C TRP A 50 -6.40 -11.41 -16.34
N LEU A 51 -5.24 -10.78 -16.19
CA LEU A 51 -4.17 -10.78 -17.19
C LEU A 51 -3.16 -11.92 -17.01
N LEU A 52 -3.04 -12.45 -15.79
CA LEU A 52 -2.03 -13.45 -15.44
C LEU A 52 -2.59 -14.87 -15.29
N ASP A 53 -3.92 -15.04 -15.36
CA ASP A 53 -4.62 -16.32 -15.19
C ASP A 53 -4.63 -17.23 -16.45
N ASP A 54 -3.58 -17.20 -17.29
CA ASP A 54 -3.37 -18.18 -18.39
C ASP A 54 -2.62 -19.45 -17.93
#